data_AF-A0A8M8UX17-F1
#
_entry.id   AF-A0A8M8UX17-F1
#
_cell.length_a   1.000
_cell.length_b   1.000
_cell.length_c   1.000
_cell.angle_alpha   90.00
_cell.angle_beta   90.00
_cell.angle_gamma   90.00
#
_symmetry.space_group_name_H-M   'P 1'
#
loop_
_entity.id
_entity.type
_entity.pdbx_description
1 polymer ?
#
loop_
_entity_poly.entity_id
_entity_poly.type
_entity_poly.pdbx_seq_one_letter_code
_entity_poly.pdbx_strand_id
1 'polypeptide(L)'
;MTRPALNPCHLLNHLHAILDSDPYIDELGFIHPSQFAALNEELHSSSEPASLLSAETRSNPVRDTSSHTFFWHNEHKLGISTLFLVPLYNAAKDAFMDAYKRYSMLRGSQVKKDEKLDDNSLNSSASLMDIVETQVMKHSRALVLLSCDFGTAWNSRKLIVSKKLVFSVLMDELRLSALVLSCSPKSERAWSHRRWVIKMMAGNCSNLQEIVERESELVKTLAESSKMNYRAWNHRCWLVSYMSDSQVLLELQCSRDWAEVHVADNSCFHYRARLLLQMIENLRRNNKRGGLSGAEFHQVWEEELDWVGMLIRRYVGREALWLHRRFLSLFLHNYP
;
A
#
# COMPACT_ATOMS: atom_id res chain seq x y z
N MET A 1 27.98 32.71 3.03
CA MET A 1 26.83 33.03 2.14
C MET A 1 25.60 32.29 2.65
N THR A 2 24.72 33.01 3.34
CA THR A 2 23.42 32.50 3.81
C THR A 2 22.55 32.23 2.57
N ARG A 3 22.19 30.95 2.34
CA ARG A 3 21.24 30.57 1.29
C ARG A 3 19.92 31.33 1.54
N PRO A 4 19.23 31.85 0.51
CA PRO A 4 17.94 32.48 0.68
C PRO A 4 17.00 31.48 1.39
N ALA A 5 16.28 31.96 2.41
CA ALA A 5 15.36 31.13 3.19
C ALA A 5 14.29 30.56 2.26
N LEU A 6 14.44 29.30 1.88
CA LEU A 6 13.51 28.62 0.99
C LEU A 6 12.15 28.55 1.68
N ASN A 7 11.11 29.10 1.06
CA ASN A 7 9.77 29.13 1.65
C ASN A 7 9.20 27.69 1.73
N PRO A 8 8.92 27.15 2.94
CA PRO A 8 8.41 25.79 3.10
C PRO A 8 7.07 25.55 2.38
N CYS A 9 6.24 26.59 2.21
CA CYS A 9 4.99 26.49 1.45
C CYS A 9 5.24 26.25 -0.04
N HIS A 10 6.32 26.79 -0.59
CA HIS A 10 6.70 26.58 -1.99
C HIS A 10 7.11 25.12 -2.23
N LEU A 11 7.88 24.53 -1.31
CA LEU A 11 8.23 23.11 -1.35
C LEU A 11 6.98 22.22 -1.35
N LEU A 12 6.05 22.49 -0.45
CA LEU A 12 4.81 21.73 -0.35
C LEU A 12 3.95 21.85 -1.62
N ASN A 13 3.85 23.05 -2.19
CA ASN A 13 3.11 23.27 -3.45
C ASN A 13 3.74 22.50 -4.62
N HIS A 14 5.07 22.46 -4.70
CA HIS A 14 5.78 21.68 -5.71
C HIS A 14 5.53 20.17 -5.54
N LEU A 15 5.61 19.66 -4.31
CA LEU A 15 5.26 18.26 -4.02
C LEU A 15 3.83 17.95 -4.46
N HIS A 16 2.86 18.81 -4.13
CA HIS A 16 1.49 18.63 -4.60
C HIS A 16 1.39 18.61 -6.13
N ALA A 17 2.08 19.52 -6.82
CA ALA A 17 2.06 19.57 -8.27
C ALA A 17 2.58 18.27 -8.90
N ILE A 18 3.67 17.70 -8.37
CA ILE A 18 4.19 16.40 -8.83
C ILE A 18 3.14 15.31 -8.61
N LEU A 19 2.62 15.18 -7.38
CA LEU A 19 1.61 14.16 -7.03
C LEU A 19 0.27 14.31 -7.77
N ASP A 20 -0.07 15.52 -8.22
CA ASP A 20 -1.27 15.79 -9.02
C ASP A 20 -1.01 15.51 -10.51
N SER A 21 0.21 15.76 -11.00
CA SER A 21 0.61 15.54 -12.39
C SER A 21 0.89 14.07 -12.73
N ASP A 22 1.38 13.30 -11.76
CA ASP A 22 1.67 11.88 -11.91
C ASP A 22 0.94 11.07 -10.83
N PRO A 23 -0.27 10.55 -11.14
CA PRO A 23 -1.03 9.74 -10.21
C PRO A 23 -0.53 8.29 -10.12
N TYR A 24 0.45 7.90 -10.92
CA TYR A 24 0.95 6.52 -11.02
C TYR A 24 2.24 6.29 -10.22
N ILE A 25 2.68 7.29 -9.45
CA ILE A 25 3.89 7.16 -8.62
C ILE A 25 3.77 5.92 -7.72
N ASP A 26 4.72 4.99 -7.87
CA ASP A 26 4.72 3.69 -7.20
C ASP A 26 5.86 3.53 -6.18
N GLU A 27 6.96 4.25 -6.38
CA GLU A 27 8.12 4.25 -5.50
C GLU A 27 8.43 5.64 -4.93
N LEU A 28 8.60 5.71 -3.60
CA LEU A 28 9.06 6.91 -2.90
C LEU A 28 10.42 6.64 -2.25
N GLY A 29 11.39 7.52 -2.49
CA GLY A 29 12.72 7.46 -1.91
C GLY A 29 13.13 8.76 -1.21
N PHE A 30 13.96 8.66 -0.19
CA PHE A 30 14.62 9.81 0.44
C PHE A 30 16.09 9.84 0.03
N ILE A 31 16.45 10.85 -0.76
CA ILE A 31 17.70 10.88 -1.51
C ILE A 31 18.63 11.92 -0.92
N HIS A 32 19.91 11.57 -0.70
CA HIS A 32 20.89 12.55 -0.29
C HIS A 32 21.20 13.51 -1.46
N PRO A 33 21.32 14.84 -1.26
CA PRO A 33 21.55 15.80 -2.34
C PRO A 33 22.71 15.45 -3.29
N SER A 34 23.75 14.77 -2.80
CA SER A 34 24.89 14.34 -3.62
C SER A 34 24.56 13.26 -4.64
N GLN A 35 23.46 12.52 -4.47
CA GLN A 35 23.05 11.43 -5.35
C GLN A 35 22.19 11.91 -6.54
N PHE A 36 21.68 13.15 -6.49
CA PHE A 36 20.84 13.71 -7.56
C PHE A 36 21.59 13.82 -8.90
N ALA A 37 22.89 14.15 -8.86
CA ALA A 37 23.69 14.26 -10.08
C ALA A 37 23.80 12.90 -10.80
N ALA A 38 24.14 11.83 -10.06
CA ALA A 38 24.25 10.48 -10.61
C ALA A 38 22.92 9.99 -11.21
N LEU A 39 21.80 10.20 -10.50
CA LEU A 39 20.47 9.82 -10.99
C LEU A 39 20.07 10.57 -12.28
N ASN A 40 20.51 11.82 -12.42
CA ASN A 40 20.27 12.60 -13.64
C ASN A 40 21.20 12.18 -14.79
N GLU A 41 22.42 11.73 -14.50
CA GLU A 41 23.34 11.18 -15.51
C GLU A 41 22.84 9.84 -16.07
N GLU A 42 22.31 8.95 -15.22
CA GLU A 42 21.67 7.70 -15.64
C GLU A 42 20.51 7.94 -16.63
N LEU A 43 19.69 8.96 -16.35
CA LEU A 43 18.61 9.47 -17.21
C LEU A 43 19.08 9.90 -18.61
N HIS A 44 20.28 10.48 -18.70
CA HIS A 44 20.85 10.92 -19.96
C HIS A 44 21.57 9.78 -20.71
N SER A 45 22.10 8.80 -19.98
CA SER A 45 22.77 7.62 -20.54
C SER A 45 21.81 6.58 -21.11
N SER A 46 20.58 6.48 -20.57
CA SER A 46 19.50 5.66 -21.13
C SER A 46 18.90 6.26 -22.41
N SER A 47 19.33 7.47 -22.78
CA SER A 47 18.95 8.20 -24.00
C SER A 47 20.10 8.21 -25.02
N GLU A 48 20.45 7.08 -25.65
CA GLU A 48 21.43 7.05 -26.76
C GLU A 48 20.78 7.11 -28.18
N PRO A 49 21.53 7.50 -29.23
CA PRO A 49 21.09 8.54 -30.17
C PRO A 49 20.37 8.01 -31.40
N ALA A 50 19.12 8.44 -31.61
CA ALA A 50 18.47 8.31 -32.91
C ALA A 50 18.85 9.51 -33.81
N SER A 51 19.76 9.24 -34.74
CA SER A 51 19.92 9.87 -36.06
C SER A 51 20.28 11.37 -36.14
N LEU A 52 21.46 11.59 -36.73
CA LEU A 52 21.78 12.75 -37.55
C LEU A 52 20.62 13.10 -38.50
N LEU A 53 20.14 14.36 -38.41
CA LEU A 53 19.66 15.24 -39.48
C LEU A 53 18.60 16.20 -38.94
N SER A 54 19.05 17.41 -38.58
CA SER A 54 18.52 18.70 -39.05
C SER A 54 18.88 19.77 -38.02
N ALA A 55 19.78 20.65 -38.44
CA ALA A 55 19.91 21.95 -37.82
C ALA A 55 18.66 22.73 -38.21
N GLU A 56 17.79 23.03 -37.24
CA GLU A 56 17.05 24.29 -37.16
C GLU A 56 16.22 24.36 -35.86
N THR A 57 16.48 25.44 -35.12
CA THR A 57 15.59 26.08 -34.14
C THR A 57 15.07 25.21 -32.98
N ARG A 58 15.96 24.83 -32.05
CA ARG A 58 15.54 24.51 -30.67
C ARG A 58 15.40 25.80 -29.88
N SER A 59 14.17 26.27 -29.72
CA SER A 59 13.81 27.11 -28.57
C SER A 59 14.08 26.29 -27.30
N ASN A 60 15.09 26.67 -26.54
CA ASN A 60 15.35 26.10 -25.22
C ASN A 60 14.07 26.21 -24.37
N PRO A 61 13.50 25.12 -23.82
CA PRO A 61 12.61 25.29 -22.71
C PRO A 61 13.47 25.81 -21.56
N VAL A 62 13.11 26.96 -21.02
CA VAL A 62 13.68 27.49 -19.78
C VAL A 62 13.37 26.45 -18.69
N ARG A 63 14.27 25.49 -18.49
CA ARG A 63 14.22 24.56 -17.36
C ARG A 63 14.60 25.34 -16.12
N ASP A 64 13.64 25.46 -15.22
CA ASP A 64 13.77 26.13 -13.94
C ASP A 64 14.84 25.40 -13.09
N THR A 65 16.09 25.87 -13.18
CA THR A 65 17.30 25.27 -12.56
C THR A 65 17.24 25.10 -11.03
N SER A 66 16.18 25.57 -10.38
CA SER A 66 15.98 25.45 -8.93
C SER A 66 15.35 24.12 -8.50
N SER A 67 14.50 23.50 -9.35
CA SER A 67 13.71 22.30 -8.99
C SER A 67 14.56 21.05 -8.76
N HIS A 68 15.69 20.94 -9.45
CA HIS A 68 16.59 19.79 -9.46
C HIS A 68 17.28 19.48 -8.12
N THR A 69 17.06 20.30 -7.07
CA THR A 69 17.65 20.07 -5.74
C THR A 69 16.65 19.58 -4.68
N PHE A 70 15.35 19.70 -4.93
CA PHE A 70 14.32 19.39 -3.92
C PHE A 70 13.69 18.03 -4.15
N PHE A 71 13.30 17.77 -5.40
CA PHE A 71 12.60 16.57 -5.83
C PHE A 71 13.26 16.00 -7.07
N TRP A 72 13.35 14.68 -7.13
CA TRP A 72 13.68 13.94 -8.33
C TRP A 72 12.45 13.16 -8.73
N HIS A 73 12.05 13.21 -10.00
CA HIS A 73 10.87 12.52 -10.48
C HIS A 73 11.15 11.99 -11.88
N ASN A 74 11.06 10.68 -12.03
CA ASN A 74 11.26 9.98 -13.30
C ASN A 74 10.58 8.60 -13.25
N GLU A 75 10.00 8.15 -14.37
CA GLU A 75 9.40 6.80 -14.50
C GLU A 75 8.51 6.40 -13.30
N HIS A 76 7.62 7.30 -12.87
CA HIS A 76 6.74 7.08 -11.71
C HIS A 76 7.45 6.87 -10.36
N LYS A 77 8.73 7.24 -10.27
CA LYS A 77 9.48 7.23 -9.01
C LYS A 77 9.68 8.65 -8.50
N LEU A 78 9.46 8.86 -7.21
CA LEU A 78 9.64 10.15 -6.56
C LEU A 78 10.76 10.08 -5.52
N GLY A 79 11.79 10.88 -5.72
CA GLY A 79 12.85 11.14 -4.77
C GLY A 79 12.64 12.46 -4.04
N ILE A 80 12.67 12.46 -2.72
CA ILE A 80 12.65 13.67 -1.89
C ILE A 80 14.04 13.88 -1.29
N SER A 81 14.60 15.06 -1.49
CA SER A 81 15.90 15.42 -0.94
C SER A 81 15.87 15.46 0.59
N THR A 82 16.77 14.71 1.24
CA THR A 82 16.85 14.63 2.70
C THR A 82 17.14 15.97 3.36
N LEU A 83 17.80 16.89 2.64
CA LEU A 83 18.09 18.25 3.11
C LEU A 83 16.81 19.07 3.40
N PHE A 84 15.72 18.77 2.70
CA PHE A 84 14.47 19.54 2.77
C PHE A 84 13.35 18.78 3.46
N LEU A 85 13.63 17.59 4.01
CA LEU A 85 12.62 16.74 4.64
C LEU A 85 11.94 17.41 5.85
N VAL A 86 12.73 18.02 6.74
CA VAL A 86 12.19 18.67 7.95
C VAL A 86 11.34 19.92 7.60
N PRO A 87 11.82 20.88 6.78
CA PRO A 87 11.00 22.00 6.34
C PRO A 87 9.71 21.57 5.62
N LEU A 88 9.80 20.58 4.72
CA LEU A 88 8.66 20.06 3.98
C LEU A 88 7.65 19.36 4.89
N TYR A 89 8.12 18.55 5.84
CA TYR A 89 7.28 17.92 6.85
C TYR A 89 6.52 18.96 7.68
N ASN A 90 7.20 20.00 8.17
CA ASN A 90 6.55 21.05 8.95
C ASN A 90 5.47 21.77 8.13
N ALA A 91 5.77 22.13 6.88
CA ALA A 91 4.79 22.73 5.98
C ALA A 91 3.57 21.83 5.74
N ALA A 92 3.80 20.54 5.45
CA ALA A 92 2.73 19.57 5.22
C ALA A 92 1.87 19.36 6.48
N LYS A 93 2.51 19.30 7.65
CA LYS A 93 1.84 19.18 8.94
C LYS A 93 0.98 20.41 9.24
N ASP A 94 1.52 21.61 9.10
CA ASP A 94 0.79 22.85 9.40
C ASP A 94 -0.40 23.03 8.46
N ALA A 95 -0.19 22.79 7.15
CA ALA A 95 -1.27 22.83 6.16
C ALA A 95 -2.38 21.80 6.45
N PHE A 96 -2.00 20.57 6.83
CA PHE A 96 -2.95 19.54 7.23
C PHE A 96 -3.72 19.93 8.49
N MET A 97 -3.03 20.39 9.54
CA MET A 97 -3.65 20.73 10.82
C MET A 97 -4.61 21.91 10.67
N ASP A 98 -4.28 22.90 9.85
CA ASP A 98 -5.17 24.02 9.56
C ASP A 98 -6.40 23.58 8.76
N ALA A 99 -6.23 22.81 7.67
CA ALA A 99 -7.35 22.24 6.93
C ALA A 99 -8.26 21.36 7.81
N TYR A 100 -7.67 20.52 8.66
CA TYR A 100 -8.41 19.65 9.56
C TYR A 100 -9.13 20.42 10.67
N LYS A 101 -8.55 21.52 11.17
CA LYS A 101 -9.21 22.42 12.13
C LYS A 101 -10.47 23.03 11.50
N ARG A 102 -10.37 23.55 10.28
CA ARG A 102 -11.53 24.09 9.54
C ARG A 102 -12.60 23.02 9.29
N TYR A 103 -12.18 21.81 8.91
CA TYR A 103 -13.07 20.65 8.74
C TYR A 103 -13.85 20.32 10.02
N SER A 104 -13.14 20.22 11.16
CA SER A 104 -13.75 19.90 12.45
C SER A 104 -14.70 20.99 12.93
N MET A 105 -14.40 22.27 12.66
CA MET A 105 -15.30 23.39 12.96
C MET A 105 -16.59 23.30 12.15
N LEU A 106 -16.50 23.14 10.82
CA LEU A 106 -17.67 23.02 9.96
C LEU A 106 -18.54 21.81 10.31
N ARG A 107 -17.90 20.66 10.56
CA ARG A 107 -18.60 19.45 11.00
C ARG A 107 -19.32 19.66 12.34
N GLY A 108 -18.67 20.31 13.30
CA GLY A 108 -19.28 20.63 14.60
C GLY A 108 -20.46 21.59 14.49
N SER A 109 -20.43 22.52 13.53
CA SER A 109 -21.54 23.43 13.22
C SER A 109 -22.70 22.76 12.50
N GLN A 110 -22.44 21.78 11.61
CA GLN A 110 -23.50 21.01 10.93
C GLN A 110 -24.30 20.16 11.92
N VAL A 111 -23.63 19.45 12.84
CA VAL A 111 -24.31 18.64 13.86
C VAL A 111 -25.27 19.47 14.72
N LYS A 112 -24.95 20.76 14.98
CA LYS A 112 -25.82 21.68 15.73
C LYS A 112 -26.96 22.28 14.89
N LYS A 113 -26.85 22.26 13.55
CA LYS A 113 -27.87 22.78 12.63
C LYS A 113 -28.89 21.73 12.22
N ASP A 114 -28.52 20.45 12.16
CA ASP A 114 -29.49 19.36 11.87
C ASP A 114 -30.60 19.25 12.94
N GLU A 115 -30.46 19.91 14.09
CA GLU A 115 -31.52 20.07 15.10
C GLU A 115 -32.49 21.24 14.83
N LYS A 116 -32.22 22.10 13.83
CA LYS A 116 -33.07 23.25 13.46
C LYS A 116 -33.15 23.38 11.94
N LEU A 117 -34.26 22.87 11.39
CA LEU A 117 -34.62 22.88 9.96
C LEU A 117 -34.59 24.30 9.36
N ASP A 118 -33.67 24.57 8.44
CA ASP A 118 -33.75 25.73 7.55
C ASP A 118 -33.03 25.45 6.20
N ASP A 119 -33.79 25.44 5.10
CA ASP A 119 -33.46 24.73 3.84
C ASP A 119 -32.57 25.53 2.87
N ASN A 120 -32.53 26.86 2.97
CA ASN A 120 -31.83 27.72 1.99
C ASN A 120 -30.33 27.95 2.26
N SER A 121 -29.80 27.57 3.43
CA SER A 121 -28.36 27.70 3.77
C SER A 121 -27.52 26.46 3.47
N LEU A 122 -28.14 25.38 2.99
CA LEU A 122 -27.50 24.07 2.80
C LEU A 122 -26.56 23.99 1.59
N ASN A 123 -26.89 24.63 0.47
CA ASN A 123 -26.10 24.49 -0.77
C ASN A 123 -24.71 25.16 -0.68
N SER A 124 -24.59 26.33 -0.06
CA SER A 124 -23.28 27.00 0.13
C SER A 124 -22.43 26.30 1.19
N SER A 125 -23.06 25.76 2.23
CA SER A 125 -22.44 24.96 3.28
C SER A 125 -21.89 23.63 2.74
N ALA A 126 -22.64 22.95 1.88
CA ALA A 126 -22.22 21.70 1.23
C ALA A 126 -21.00 21.93 0.30
N SER A 127 -21.02 22.99 -0.51
CA SER A 127 -19.88 23.36 -1.37
C SER A 127 -18.62 23.69 -0.57
N LEU A 128 -18.75 24.47 0.52
CA LEU A 128 -17.63 24.78 1.40
C LEU A 128 -17.07 23.53 2.09
N MET A 129 -17.94 22.60 2.50
CA MET A 129 -17.54 21.34 3.11
C MET A 129 -16.71 20.49 2.14
N ASP A 130 -17.13 20.39 0.87
CA ASP A 130 -16.43 19.65 -0.16
C ASP A 130 -15.02 20.21 -0.44
N ILE A 131 -14.90 21.55 -0.48
CA ILE A 131 -13.61 22.24 -0.61
C ILE A 131 -12.68 21.85 0.55
N VAL A 132 -13.19 21.92 1.79
CA VAL A 132 -12.38 21.63 2.98
C VAL A 132 -12.02 20.15 3.07
N GLU A 133 -12.93 19.24 2.70
CA GLU A 133 -12.63 17.81 2.57
C GLU A 133 -11.49 17.57 1.57
N THR A 134 -11.56 18.22 0.41
CA THR A 134 -10.53 18.14 -0.62
C THR A 134 -9.17 18.62 -0.11
N GLN A 135 -9.12 19.73 0.65
CA GLN A 135 -7.87 20.21 1.25
C GLN A 135 -7.31 19.24 2.30
N VAL A 136 -8.17 18.67 3.15
CA VAL A 136 -7.75 17.64 4.13
C VAL A 136 -7.17 16.42 3.40
N MET A 137 -7.81 15.95 2.33
CA MET A 137 -7.31 14.83 1.52
C MET A 137 -5.99 15.17 0.83
N LYS A 138 -5.85 16.38 0.29
CA LYS A 138 -4.62 16.85 -0.38
C LYS A 138 -3.43 16.91 0.59
N HIS A 139 -3.58 17.60 1.72
CA HIS A 139 -2.49 17.80 2.67
C HIS A 139 -2.17 16.54 3.47
N SER A 140 -3.17 15.72 3.82
CA SER A 140 -2.91 14.43 4.46
C SER A 140 -2.13 13.48 3.57
N ARG A 141 -2.35 13.51 2.24
CA ARG A 141 -1.56 12.71 1.27
C ARG A 141 -0.07 13.04 1.38
N ALA A 142 0.29 14.32 1.29
CA ALA A 142 1.67 14.75 1.46
C ALA A 142 2.23 14.38 2.85
N LEU A 143 1.45 14.60 3.91
CA LEU A 143 1.89 14.34 5.28
C LEU A 143 2.18 12.86 5.55
N VAL A 144 1.35 11.92 5.07
CA VAL A 144 1.58 10.48 5.31
C VAL A 144 2.74 9.92 4.49
N LEU A 145 3.07 10.51 3.34
CA LEU A 145 4.28 10.18 2.58
C LEU A 145 5.55 10.58 3.33
N LEU A 146 5.50 11.70 4.07
CA LEU A 146 6.63 12.21 4.86
C LEU A 146 6.70 11.62 6.28
N SER A 147 5.56 11.19 6.83
CA SER A 147 5.40 10.67 8.18
C SER A 147 4.29 9.62 8.22
N CYS A 148 4.63 8.41 7.81
CA CYS A 148 3.68 7.30 7.62
C CYS A 148 2.86 6.93 8.86
N ASP A 149 3.34 7.21 10.07
CA ASP A 149 2.64 6.85 11.30
C ASP A 149 1.75 7.96 11.90
N PHE A 150 1.53 9.06 11.16
CA PHE A 150 0.67 10.17 11.58
C PHE A 150 -0.82 9.76 11.62
N GLY A 151 -1.24 9.18 12.75
CA GLY A 151 -2.55 8.54 12.88
C GLY A 151 -3.75 9.45 12.62
N THR A 152 -3.69 10.73 12.99
CA THR A 152 -4.76 11.70 12.74
C THR A 152 -5.03 11.90 11.26
N ALA A 153 -3.99 11.90 10.42
CA ALA A 153 -4.10 12.04 8.97
C ALA A 153 -4.79 10.82 8.36
N TRP A 154 -4.38 9.60 8.73
CA TRP A 154 -5.07 8.39 8.29
C TRP A 154 -6.54 8.37 8.72
N ASN A 155 -6.83 8.74 9.96
CA ASN A 155 -8.19 8.73 10.49
C ASN A 155 -9.07 9.80 9.84
N SER A 156 -8.53 11.00 9.54
CA SER A 156 -9.29 12.03 8.81
C SER A 156 -9.65 11.57 7.41
N ARG A 157 -8.73 10.87 6.71
CA ARG A 157 -9.02 10.27 5.41
C ARG A 157 -10.14 9.24 5.50
N LYS A 158 -10.05 8.29 6.43
CA LYS A 158 -11.12 7.29 6.66
C LYS A 158 -12.48 7.94 6.86
N LEU A 159 -12.53 8.98 7.69
CA LEU A 159 -13.76 9.71 7.99
C LEU A 159 -14.37 10.40 6.76
N ILE A 160 -13.55 10.98 5.88
CA ILE A 160 -14.02 11.64 4.66
C ILE A 160 -14.46 10.59 3.63
N VAL A 161 -13.61 9.60 3.35
CA VAL A 161 -13.87 8.54 2.38
C VAL A 161 -15.11 7.73 2.74
N SER A 162 -15.34 7.47 4.04
CA SER A 162 -16.50 6.70 4.50
C SER A 162 -17.85 7.37 4.23
N LYS A 163 -17.89 8.68 3.98
CA LYS A 163 -19.15 9.39 3.71
C LYS A 163 -19.67 9.15 2.30
N LYS A 164 -18.76 9.00 1.33
CA LYS A 164 -19.11 8.93 -0.09
C LYS A 164 -18.94 7.52 -0.67
N LEU A 165 -18.05 6.70 -0.09
CA LEU A 165 -17.77 5.31 -0.49
C LEU A 165 -17.62 5.11 -2.00
N VAL A 166 -17.01 6.08 -2.67
CA VAL A 166 -16.76 6.03 -4.10
C VAL A 166 -15.61 5.07 -4.38
N PHE A 167 -15.83 4.10 -5.27
CA PHE A 167 -14.86 3.05 -5.58
C PHE A 167 -13.50 3.58 -6.06
N SER A 168 -13.48 4.61 -6.92
CA SER A 168 -12.24 5.23 -7.39
C SER A 168 -11.42 5.82 -6.23
N VAL A 169 -12.08 6.46 -5.27
CA VAL A 169 -11.42 7.03 -4.09
C VAL A 169 -10.83 5.92 -3.20
N LEU A 170 -11.52 4.79 -3.04
CA LEU A 170 -10.98 3.63 -2.31
C LEU A 170 -9.74 3.05 -3.02
N MET A 171 -9.75 2.98 -4.36
CA MET A 171 -8.57 2.57 -5.13
C MET A 171 -7.41 3.55 -4.95
N ASP A 172 -7.67 4.86 -4.89
CA ASP A 172 -6.64 5.86 -4.61
C ASP A 172 -6.06 5.73 -3.20
N GLU A 173 -6.86 5.33 -2.20
CA GLU A 173 -6.35 5.00 -0.87
C GLU A 173 -5.45 3.76 -0.86
N LEU A 174 -5.75 2.74 -1.68
CA LEU A 174 -4.86 1.59 -1.88
C LEU A 174 -3.56 2.02 -2.57
N ARG A 175 -3.60 2.90 -3.58
CA ARG A 175 -2.39 3.43 -4.22
C ARG A 175 -1.53 4.22 -3.25
N LEU A 176 -2.14 5.16 -2.51
CA LEU A 176 -1.43 5.96 -1.51
C LEU A 176 -0.74 5.10 -0.46
N SER A 177 -1.45 4.11 0.08
CA SER A 177 -0.86 3.23 1.10
C SER A 177 0.19 2.29 0.53
N ALA A 178 0.12 1.90 -0.76
CA ALA A 178 1.19 1.15 -1.43
C ALA A 178 2.45 2.03 -1.58
N LEU A 179 2.29 3.28 -2.01
CA LEU A 179 3.38 4.24 -2.11
C LEU A 179 4.03 4.55 -0.74
N VAL A 180 3.24 4.61 0.34
CA VAL A 180 3.80 4.72 1.69
C VAL A 180 4.58 3.45 2.08
N LEU A 181 4.12 2.27 1.67
CA LEU A 181 4.79 1.01 1.98
C LEU A 181 6.07 0.79 1.16
N SER A 182 6.20 1.38 -0.03
CA SER A 182 7.45 1.28 -0.81
C SER A 182 8.64 1.94 -0.11
N CYS A 183 8.41 3.05 0.62
CA CYS A 183 9.44 3.67 1.46
C CYS A 183 9.45 3.16 2.92
N SER A 184 8.30 2.72 3.43
CA SER A 184 8.10 2.35 4.84
C SER A 184 7.37 0.99 4.98
N PRO A 185 8.00 -0.12 4.57
CA PRO A 185 7.35 -1.43 4.41
C PRO A 185 6.82 -2.04 5.72
N LYS A 186 7.27 -1.50 6.86
CA LYS A 186 6.88 -1.92 8.21
C LYS A 186 5.91 -0.96 8.90
N SER A 187 5.31 0.00 8.20
CA SER A 187 4.31 0.91 8.82
C SER A 187 3.01 0.17 9.15
N GLU A 188 2.68 0.07 10.44
CA GLU A 188 1.41 -0.54 10.87
C GLU A 188 0.20 0.30 10.48
N ARG A 189 0.35 1.62 10.43
CA ARG A 189 -0.74 2.53 10.06
C ARG A 189 -1.13 2.32 8.60
N ALA A 190 -0.15 2.19 7.70
CA ALA A 190 -0.40 1.88 6.30
C ALA A 190 -1.10 0.52 6.12
N TRP A 191 -0.57 -0.54 6.74
CA TRP A 191 -1.21 -1.87 6.68
C TRP A 191 -2.63 -1.88 7.27
N SER A 192 -2.84 -1.20 8.39
CA SER A 192 -4.16 -1.05 9.02
C SER A 192 -5.13 -0.27 8.14
N HIS A 193 -4.66 0.78 7.46
CA HIS A 193 -5.45 1.54 6.50
C HIS A 193 -5.85 0.68 5.30
N ARG A 194 -4.92 -0.07 4.71
CA ARG A 194 -5.21 -1.02 3.62
C ARG A 194 -6.30 -2.02 3.98
N ARG A 195 -6.17 -2.67 5.14
CA ARG A 195 -7.19 -3.61 5.64
C ARG A 195 -8.56 -2.94 5.79
N TRP A 196 -8.59 -1.69 6.24
CA TRP A 196 -9.83 -0.92 6.32
C TRP A 196 -10.43 -0.66 4.93
N VAL A 197 -9.62 -0.24 3.95
CA VAL A 197 -10.10 0.01 2.57
C VAL A 197 -10.67 -1.26 1.94
N ILE A 198 -9.95 -2.38 2.01
CA ILE A 198 -10.40 -3.68 1.48
C ILE A 198 -11.70 -4.13 2.15
N LYS A 199 -11.84 -3.94 3.47
CA LYS A 199 -13.10 -4.21 4.19
C LYS A 199 -14.27 -3.39 3.64
N MET A 200 -14.07 -2.11 3.34
CA MET A 200 -15.11 -1.26 2.76
C MET A 200 -15.48 -1.71 1.34
N MET A 201 -14.51 -2.21 0.56
CA MET A 201 -14.74 -2.72 -0.79
C MET A 201 -15.46 -4.06 -0.80
N ALA A 202 -15.17 -4.95 0.16
CA ALA A 202 -15.67 -6.32 0.18
C ALA A 202 -17.21 -6.43 0.23
N GLY A 203 -17.92 -5.42 0.75
CA GLY A 203 -19.38 -5.42 0.80
C GLY A 203 -20.06 -5.06 -0.53
N ASN A 204 -19.37 -4.36 -1.45
CA ASN A 204 -20.00 -3.65 -2.56
C ASN A 204 -19.26 -3.79 -3.91
N CYS A 205 -18.24 -4.64 -4.02
CA CYS A 205 -17.38 -4.72 -5.20
C CYS A 205 -17.47 -6.07 -5.91
N SER A 206 -17.84 -6.06 -7.19
CA SER A 206 -17.82 -7.24 -8.07
C SER A 206 -16.39 -7.74 -8.36
N ASN A 207 -15.40 -6.85 -8.31
CA ASN A 207 -14.01 -7.14 -8.69
C ASN A 207 -13.12 -7.42 -7.46
N LEU A 208 -13.73 -7.85 -6.34
CA LEU A 208 -12.99 -8.12 -5.10
C LEU A 208 -11.84 -9.12 -5.32
N GLN A 209 -12.05 -10.14 -6.14
CA GLN A 209 -11.02 -11.16 -6.38
C GLN A 209 -9.79 -10.61 -7.11
N GLU A 210 -9.99 -9.75 -8.10
CA GLU A 210 -8.88 -9.07 -8.78
C GLU A 210 -8.12 -8.14 -7.81
N ILE A 211 -8.84 -7.48 -6.88
CA ILE A 211 -8.20 -6.65 -5.85
C ILE A 211 -7.37 -7.51 -4.89
N VAL A 212 -7.90 -8.66 -4.47
CA VAL A 212 -7.21 -9.62 -3.59
C VAL A 212 -5.95 -10.20 -4.26
N GLU A 213 -6.02 -10.53 -5.56
CA GLU A 213 -4.86 -10.95 -6.35
C GLU A 213 -3.78 -9.86 -6.39
N ARG A 214 -4.15 -8.63 -6.76
CA ARG A 214 -3.21 -7.49 -6.78
C ARG A 214 -2.63 -7.20 -5.39
N GLU A 215 -3.42 -7.35 -4.34
CA GLU A 215 -2.96 -7.17 -2.95
C GLU A 215 -1.92 -8.24 -2.58
N SER A 216 -2.13 -9.49 -2.97
CA SER A 216 -1.19 -10.57 -2.67
C SER A 216 0.16 -10.37 -3.38
N GLU A 217 0.14 -9.92 -4.63
CA GLU A 217 1.37 -9.63 -5.39
C GLU A 217 2.15 -8.45 -4.79
N LEU A 218 1.44 -7.40 -4.33
CA LEU A 218 2.06 -6.30 -3.59
C LEU A 218 2.76 -6.82 -2.32
N VAL A 219 2.08 -7.65 -1.53
CA VAL A 219 2.63 -8.20 -0.28
C VAL A 219 3.86 -9.05 -0.58
N LYS A 220 3.85 -9.85 -1.65
CA LYS A 220 5.00 -10.63 -2.10
C LYS A 220 6.19 -9.72 -2.43
N THR A 221 5.99 -8.70 -3.27
CA THR A 221 7.02 -7.72 -3.63
C THR A 221 7.60 -7.00 -2.40
N LEU A 222 6.76 -6.64 -1.44
CA LEU A 222 7.18 -6.00 -0.18
C LEU A 222 7.88 -6.97 0.79
N ALA A 223 7.57 -8.26 0.73
CA ALA A 223 8.26 -9.29 1.51
C ALA A 223 9.67 -9.57 0.93
N GLU A 224 9.82 -9.53 -0.40
CA GLU A 224 11.12 -9.67 -1.10
C GLU A 224 12.06 -8.51 -0.78
N SER A 225 11.55 -7.28 -0.86
CA SER A 225 12.34 -6.07 -0.65
C SER A 225 12.70 -5.81 0.81
N SER A 226 11.95 -6.34 1.78
CA SER A 226 12.19 -6.11 3.22
C SER A 226 12.36 -7.40 4.00
N LYS A 227 13.60 -7.69 4.40
CA LYS A 227 13.92 -8.80 5.32
C LYS A 227 13.06 -8.76 6.58
N MET A 228 12.54 -9.94 6.94
CA MET A 228 11.74 -10.18 8.15
C MET A 228 10.51 -9.28 8.26
N ASN A 229 9.76 -9.11 7.17
CA ASN A 229 8.53 -8.33 7.17
C ASN A 229 7.32 -9.13 7.68
N TYR A 230 7.29 -9.41 9.00
CA TYR A 230 6.15 -10.10 9.62
C TYR A 230 4.81 -9.37 9.39
N ARG A 231 4.82 -8.03 9.26
CA ARG A 231 3.58 -7.26 9.03
C ARG A 231 2.96 -7.56 7.67
N ALA A 232 3.78 -7.68 6.64
CA ALA A 232 3.36 -8.09 5.30
C ALA A 232 2.77 -9.50 5.32
N TRP A 233 3.45 -10.47 5.93
CA TRP A 233 2.92 -11.84 6.09
C TRP A 233 1.62 -11.89 6.89
N ASN A 234 1.52 -11.13 7.98
CA ASN A 234 0.31 -11.03 8.78
C ASN A 234 -0.85 -10.41 7.97
N HIS A 235 -0.57 -9.42 7.12
CA HIS A 235 -1.55 -8.90 6.17
C HIS A 235 -1.99 -9.97 5.18
N ARG A 236 -1.05 -10.74 4.61
CA ARG A 236 -1.38 -11.86 3.71
C ARG A 236 -2.26 -12.90 4.39
N CYS A 237 -1.96 -13.31 5.62
CA CYS A 237 -2.80 -14.22 6.42
C CYS A 237 -4.21 -13.67 6.63
N TRP A 238 -4.34 -12.38 6.91
CA TRP A 238 -5.63 -11.71 7.05
C TRP A 238 -6.41 -11.70 5.72
N LEU A 239 -5.71 -11.49 4.60
CA LEU A 239 -6.30 -11.42 3.26
C LEU A 239 -6.95 -12.75 2.83
N VAL A 240 -6.47 -13.88 3.34
CA VAL A 240 -7.00 -15.23 3.05
C VAL A 240 -8.52 -15.32 3.25
N SER A 241 -9.11 -14.60 4.21
CA SER A 241 -10.56 -14.64 4.43
C SER A 241 -11.40 -14.00 3.31
N TYR A 242 -10.75 -13.31 2.36
CA TYR A 242 -11.39 -12.67 1.21
C TYR A 242 -11.15 -13.43 -0.11
N MET A 243 -10.28 -14.45 -0.09
CA MET A 243 -9.93 -15.23 -1.28
C MET A 243 -11.02 -16.22 -1.67
N SER A 244 -11.15 -16.51 -2.97
CA SER A 244 -11.91 -17.66 -3.45
C SER A 244 -11.19 -18.98 -3.17
N ASP A 245 -11.89 -20.11 -3.26
CA ASP A 245 -11.30 -21.46 -3.17
C ASP A 245 -10.14 -21.64 -4.17
N SER A 246 -10.31 -21.14 -5.40
CA SER A 246 -9.29 -21.22 -6.44
C SER A 246 -8.05 -20.39 -6.10
N GLN A 247 -8.22 -19.20 -5.54
CA GLN A 247 -7.10 -18.34 -5.13
C GLN A 247 -6.35 -18.93 -3.94
N VAL A 248 -7.05 -19.52 -2.96
CA VAL A 248 -6.40 -20.18 -1.82
C VAL A 248 -5.52 -21.34 -2.29
N LEU A 249 -6.00 -22.16 -3.23
CA LEU A 249 -5.22 -23.27 -3.80
C LEU A 249 -4.01 -22.74 -4.57
N LEU A 250 -4.20 -21.73 -5.43
CA LEU A 250 -3.13 -21.11 -6.21
C LEU A 250 -2.04 -20.52 -5.29
N GLU A 251 -2.43 -19.81 -4.24
CA GLU A 251 -1.51 -19.26 -3.24
C GLU A 251 -0.69 -20.34 -2.52
N LEU A 252 -1.30 -21.47 -2.19
CA LEU A 252 -0.61 -22.58 -1.56
C LEU A 252 0.43 -23.20 -2.51
N GLN A 253 0.12 -23.29 -3.80
CA GLN A 253 1.03 -23.76 -4.83
C GLN A 253 2.18 -22.76 -5.05
N CYS A 254 1.86 -21.49 -5.32
CA CYS A 254 2.84 -20.43 -5.60
C CYS A 254 3.78 -20.15 -4.42
N SER A 255 3.31 -20.27 -3.18
CA SER A 255 4.15 -20.03 -2.00
C SER A 255 5.14 -21.17 -1.71
N ARG A 256 5.09 -22.28 -2.46
CA ARG A 256 5.99 -23.43 -2.28
C ARG A 256 7.42 -23.07 -2.65
N ASP A 257 7.62 -22.45 -3.82
CA ASP A 257 8.94 -22.02 -4.31
C ASP A 257 9.64 -21.09 -3.30
N TRP A 258 8.88 -20.16 -2.72
CA TRP A 258 9.39 -19.29 -1.66
C TRP A 258 9.89 -20.10 -0.46
N ALA A 259 9.08 -21.03 0.02
CA ALA A 259 9.37 -21.80 1.23
C ALA A 259 10.56 -22.76 1.04
N GLU A 260 10.78 -23.28 -0.17
CA GLU A 260 11.94 -24.13 -0.49
C GLU A 260 13.26 -23.37 -0.40
N VAL A 261 13.27 -22.10 -0.80
CA VAL A 261 14.44 -21.23 -0.69
C VAL A 261 14.58 -20.67 0.73
N HIS A 262 13.47 -20.42 1.42
CA HIS A 262 13.42 -19.79 2.74
C HIS A 262 12.96 -20.76 3.84
N VAL A 263 13.60 -21.92 3.95
CA VAL A 263 13.21 -23.01 4.88
C VAL A 263 13.22 -22.65 6.37
N ALA A 264 13.78 -21.49 6.75
CA ALA A 264 13.78 -20.97 8.12
C ALA A 264 12.69 -19.90 8.35
N ASP A 265 11.93 -19.50 7.33
CA ASP A 265 10.91 -18.45 7.43
C ASP A 265 9.62 -19.00 8.03
N ASN A 266 9.50 -18.88 9.35
CA ASN A 266 8.30 -19.26 10.08
C ASN A 266 7.04 -18.48 9.63
N SER A 267 7.19 -17.26 9.10
CA SER A 267 6.05 -16.47 8.64
C SER A 267 5.45 -17.07 7.36
N CYS A 268 6.30 -17.54 6.46
CA CYS A 268 5.88 -18.24 5.24
C CYS A 268 5.12 -19.54 5.61
N PHE A 269 5.69 -20.39 6.47
CA PHE A 269 5.01 -21.63 6.89
C PHE A 269 3.71 -21.36 7.67
N HIS A 270 3.66 -20.29 8.47
CA HIS A 270 2.41 -19.86 9.11
C HIS A 270 1.35 -19.44 8.09
N TYR A 271 1.74 -18.74 7.02
CA TYR A 271 0.83 -18.40 5.92
C TYR A 271 0.30 -19.65 5.21
N ARG A 272 1.17 -20.63 4.92
CA ARG A 272 0.76 -21.93 4.35
C ARG A 272 -0.25 -22.64 5.26
N ALA A 273 0.01 -22.69 6.56
CA ALA A 273 -0.95 -23.23 7.53
C ALA A 273 -2.29 -22.48 7.52
N ARG A 274 -2.28 -21.16 7.38
CA ARG A 274 -3.50 -20.35 7.27
C ARG A 274 -4.30 -20.67 6.01
N LEU A 275 -3.65 -20.87 4.87
CA LEU A 275 -4.30 -21.29 3.62
C LEU A 275 -4.99 -22.65 3.78
N LEU A 276 -4.27 -23.63 4.34
CA LEU A 276 -4.82 -24.97 4.60
C LEU A 276 -6.02 -24.93 5.56
N LEU A 277 -5.97 -24.11 6.62
CA LEU A 277 -7.11 -23.89 7.51
C LEU A 277 -8.30 -23.25 6.79
N GLN A 278 -8.06 -22.35 5.83
CA GLN A 278 -9.12 -21.76 5.02
C GLN A 278 -9.77 -22.81 4.11
N MET A 279 -8.99 -23.72 3.52
CA MET A 279 -9.52 -24.82 2.71
C MET A 279 -10.45 -25.72 3.55
N ILE A 280 -10.08 -26.04 4.79
CA ILE A 280 -10.94 -26.80 5.72
C ILE A 280 -12.26 -26.06 5.98
N GLU A 281 -12.21 -24.75 6.22
CA GLU A 281 -13.42 -23.95 6.45
C GLU A 281 -14.32 -23.91 5.20
N ASN A 282 -13.71 -23.79 4.02
CA ASN A 282 -14.45 -23.78 2.75
C ASN A 282 -15.11 -25.14 2.49
N LEU A 283 -14.44 -26.27 2.76
CA LEU A 283 -15.02 -27.62 2.67
C LEU A 283 -16.28 -27.77 3.53
N ARG A 284 -16.23 -27.30 4.78
CA ARG A 284 -17.39 -27.35 5.70
C ARG A 284 -18.58 -26.56 5.18
N ARG A 285 -18.32 -25.42 4.54
CA ARG A 285 -19.34 -24.56 3.95
C ARG A 285 -19.89 -25.13 2.64
N ASN A 286 -19.05 -25.75 1.83
CA ASN A 286 -19.34 -26.14 0.44
C ASN A 286 -19.90 -27.57 0.27
N ASN A 287 -20.49 -28.18 1.32
CA ASN A 287 -21.16 -29.49 1.26
C ASN A 287 -22.24 -29.65 0.15
N LYS A 288 -22.51 -28.63 -0.70
CA LYS A 288 -23.46 -28.69 -1.82
C LYS A 288 -23.08 -27.99 -3.14
N ARG A 289 -21.87 -27.43 -3.38
CA ARG A 289 -21.54 -26.81 -4.70
C ARG A 289 -20.04 -26.60 -4.94
N GLY A 290 -19.51 -27.16 -6.04
CA GLY A 290 -18.42 -26.64 -6.88
C GLY A 290 -17.00 -26.38 -6.31
N GLY A 291 -16.76 -26.59 -5.01
CA GLY A 291 -15.43 -26.49 -4.40
C GLY A 291 -14.61 -27.78 -4.51
N LEU A 292 -13.36 -27.74 -4.02
CA LEU A 292 -12.51 -28.92 -3.87
C LEU A 292 -13.27 -30.04 -3.14
N SER A 293 -13.21 -31.25 -3.67
CA SER A 293 -13.74 -32.44 -3.01
C SER A 293 -12.87 -32.80 -1.80
N GLY A 294 -13.43 -33.53 -0.83
CA GLY A 294 -12.67 -34.03 0.32
C GLY A 294 -11.47 -34.89 -0.09
N ALA A 295 -11.61 -35.66 -1.17
CA ALA A 295 -10.53 -36.48 -1.72
C ALA A 295 -9.38 -35.62 -2.28
N GLU A 296 -9.68 -34.58 -3.06
CA GLU A 296 -8.67 -33.66 -3.59
C GLU A 296 -7.97 -32.90 -2.45
N PHE A 297 -8.71 -32.47 -1.43
CA PHE A 297 -8.10 -31.84 -0.25
C PHE A 297 -7.18 -32.80 0.50
N HIS A 298 -7.59 -34.06 0.70
CA HIS A 298 -6.76 -35.06 1.36
C HIS A 298 -5.45 -35.29 0.58
N GLN A 299 -5.52 -35.35 -0.76
CA GLN A 299 -4.34 -35.42 -1.60
C GLN A 299 -3.41 -34.21 -1.40
N VAL A 300 -3.93 -32.98 -1.43
CA VAL A 300 -3.13 -31.76 -1.19
C VAL A 300 -2.46 -31.80 0.19
N TRP A 301 -3.15 -32.33 1.20
CA TRP A 301 -2.61 -32.44 2.56
C TRP A 301 -1.48 -33.47 2.68
N GLU A 302 -1.66 -34.65 2.10
CA GLU A 302 -0.63 -35.70 2.03
C GLU A 302 0.61 -35.20 1.26
N GLU A 303 0.41 -34.54 0.13
CA GLU A 303 1.50 -33.94 -0.65
C GLU A 303 2.30 -32.89 0.15
N GLU A 304 1.63 -32.07 0.97
CA GLU A 304 2.28 -31.11 1.85
C GLU A 304 3.09 -31.83 2.96
N LEU A 305 2.52 -32.87 3.58
CA LEU A 305 3.20 -33.68 4.61
C LEU A 305 4.47 -34.35 4.09
N ASP A 306 4.40 -34.94 2.91
CA ASP A 306 5.53 -35.59 2.24
C ASP A 306 6.60 -34.58 1.87
N TRP A 307 6.20 -33.44 1.30
CA TRP A 307 7.10 -32.36 0.93
C TRP A 307 7.86 -31.79 2.13
N VAL A 308 7.16 -31.47 3.22
CA VAL A 308 7.82 -30.98 4.45
C VAL A 308 8.73 -32.07 5.03
N GLY A 309 8.34 -33.34 4.92
CA GLY A 309 9.19 -34.47 5.31
C GLY A 309 10.49 -34.55 4.51
N MET A 310 10.42 -34.31 3.21
CA MET A 310 11.59 -34.20 2.34
C MET A 310 12.48 -33.02 2.75
N LEU A 311 11.89 -31.84 2.99
CA LEU A 311 12.65 -30.66 3.43
C LEU A 311 13.34 -30.88 4.77
N ILE A 312 12.70 -31.53 5.75
CA ILE A 312 13.32 -31.83 7.05
C ILE A 312 14.54 -32.75 6.88
N ARG A 313 14.44 -33.78 6.03
CA ARG A 313 15.56 -34.67 5.74
C ARG A 313 16.72 -33.94 5.07
N ARG A 314 16.42 -33.00 4.19
CA ARG A 314 17.42 -32.21 3.45
C ARG A 314 18.05 -31.09 4.28
N TYR A 315 17.26 -30.43 5.13
CA TYR A 315 17.64 -29.23 5.89
C TYR A 315 17.47 -29.49 7.39
N VAL A 316 18.41 -30.27 7.95
CA VAL A 316 18.42 -30.64 9.37
C VAL A 316 18.50 -29.42 10.28
N GLY A 317 17.75 -29.44 11.39
CA GLY A 317 17.79 -28.41 12.42
C GLY A 317 16.94 -27.15 12.14
N ARG A 318 16.12 -27.15 11.09
CA ARG A 318 15.20 -26.03 10.80
C ARG A 318 13.89 -26.19 11.57
N GLU A 319 13.76 -25.45 12.66
CA GLU A 319 12.58 -25.49 13.56
C GLU A 319 11.26 -25.20 12.82
N ALA A 320 11.23 -24.22 11.92
CA ALA A 320 10.03 -23.86 11.16
C ALA A 320 9.40 -25.05 10.43
N LEU A 321 10.22 -25.94 9.85
CA LEU A 321 9.75 -27.14 9.16
C LEU A 321 9.09 -28.13 10.13
N TRP A 322 9.67 -28.33 11.31
CA TRP A 322 9.13 -29.21 12.34
C TRP A 322 7.83 -28.67 12.93
N LEU A 323 7.74 -27.36 13.15
CA LEU A 323 6.51 -26.70 13.61
C LEU A 323 5.39 -26.85 12.58
N HIS A 324 5.68 -26.66 11.30
CA HIS A 324 4.71 -26.84 10.22
C HIS A 324 4.27 -28.31 10.10
N ARG A 325 5.21 -29.27 10.12
CA ARG A 325 4.88 -30.70 10.13
C ARG A 325 4.02 -31.09 11.32
N ARG A 326 4.30 -30.53 12.51
CA ARG A 326 3.49 -30.74 13.71
C ARG A 326 2.06 -30.24 13.51
N PHE A 327 1.89 -29.05 12.95
CA PHE A 327 0.57 -28.53 12.57
C PHE A 327 -0.16 -29.50 11.63
N LEU A 328 0.48 -29.94 10.54
CA LEU A 328 -0.13 -30.86 9.58
C LEU A 328 -0.55 -32.20 10.22
N SER A 329 0.30 -32.75 11.09
CA SER A 329 0.06 -34.04 11.73
C SER A 329 -1.09 -34.00 12.74
N LEU A 330 -1.21 -32.89 13.49
CA LEU A 330 -2.29 -32.71 14.48
C LEU A 330 -3.64 -32.60 13.80
N PHE A 331 -3.74 -31.91 12.67
CA PHE A 331 -5.03 -31.69 12.00
C PHE A 331 -5.47 -32.90 11.16
N LEU A 332 -4.55 -33.69 10.60
CA LEU A 332 -4.89 -34.93 9.87
C LEU A 332 -5.67 -35.93 10.75
N HIS A 333 -5.27 -36.08 12.01
CA HIS A 333 -5.94 -37.03 12.93
C HIS A 333 -7.33 -36.56 13.38
N ASN A 334 -7.64 -35.27 13.23
CA ASN A 334 -8.90 -34.69 13.69
C ASN A 334 -9.94 -34.50 12.56
N TYR A 335 -9.57 -34.77 11.30
CA TYR A 335 -10.44 -34.58 10.13
C TYR A 335 -10.22 -35.70 9.09
N PRO A 336 -11.06 -36.76 9.10
CA PRO A 336 -11.10 -37.77 8.04
C PRO A 336 -11.79 -37.26 6.77
#